data_AF-A0A3M2GW45-F1
#
_entry.id   AF-A0A3M2GW45-F1
#
_cell.length_a   1.000
_cell.length_b   1.000
_cell.length_c   1.000
_cell.angle_alpha   90.00
_cell.angle_beta   90.00
_cell.angle_gamma   90.00
#
_symmetry.space_group_name_H-M   'P 1'
#
loop_
_entity.id
_entity.type
_entity.pdbx_description
1 polymer ?
#
loop_
_entity_poly.entity_id
_entity_poly.type
_entity_poly.pdbx_seq_one_letter_code
_entity_poly.pdbx_strand_id
1 'polypeptide(L)'
;MNASRRSRLAALVVGVALVASACAGNNDPSTWEEAEAQDGFPVRTNFIDACREANTGSDALDDATATAYCGCAFGKLHDNLSFADFEKLDDDLRANPTEVPDEVRTWFEECLAQATGA
;
A
#
# COMPACT_ATOMS: atom_id res chain seq x y z
N MET A 1 0.09 -12.90 23.81
CA MET A 1 0.57 -12.17 22.61
C MET A 1 -0.69 -11.61 21.95
N ASN A 2 -0.84 -10.30 21.65
CA ASN A 2 -1.71 -9.82 20.53
C ASN A 2 -2.17 -8.34 20.58
N ALA A 3 -2.14 -7.62 21.69
CA ALA A 3 -2.60 -6.21 21.66
C ALA A 3 -1.60 -5.28 20.94
N SER A 4 -0.31 -5.43 21.23
CA SER A 4 0.75 -4.60 20.65
C SER A 4 1.04 -4.89 19.17
N ARG A 5 0.94 -6.15 18.72
CA ARG A 5 1.08 -6.49 17.28
C ARG A 5 -0.09 -5.99 16.44
N ARG A 6 -1.33 -6.15 16.94
CA ARG A 6 -2.54 -5.64 16.27
C ARG A 6 -2.54 -4.11 16.17
N SER A 7 -2.06 -3.42 17.20
CA SER A 7 -1.93 -1.95 17.19
C SER A 7 -0.84 -1.46 16.23
N ARG A 8 0.25 -2.22 16.06
CA ARG A 8 1.30 -1.92 15.07
C ARG A 8 0.80 -2.10 13.64
N LEU A 9 0.10 -3.20 13.36
CA LEU A 9 -0.51 -3.46 12.06
C LEU A 9 -1.52 -2.36 11.69
N ALA A 10 -2.37 -1.95 12.62
CA ALA A 10 -3.29 -0.84 12.37
C ALA A 10 -2.58 0.47 12.01
N ALA A 11 -1.38 0.73 12.55
CA ALA A 11 -0.60 1.93 12.21
C ALA A 11 0.14 1.81 10.87
N LEU A 12 0.69 0.63 10.54
CA LEU A 12 1.44 0.38 9.29
C LEU A 12 0.52 0.31 8.06
N VAL A 13 -0.75 -0.06 8.25
CA VAL A 13 -1.73 -0.26 7.18
C VAL A 13 -2.45 1.05 6.78
N VAL A 14 -2.53 2.03 7.69
CA VAL A 14 -3.20 3.32 7.48
C VAL A 14 -2.52 4.23 6.43
N GLY A 15 -1.37 3.81 5.88
CA GLY A 15 -0.58 4.54 4.88
C GLY A 15 -0.93 4.32 3.41
N VAL A 16 -1.95 3.52 3.10
CA VAL A 16 -2.28 3.11 1.73
C VAL A 16 -3.30 4.08 1.12
N ALA A 17 -2.92 5.34 0.97
CA ALA A 17 -3.83 6.37 0.47
C ALA A 17 -3.12 7.31 -0.50
N LEU A 18 -2.62 6.82 -1.65
CA LEU A 18 -1.88 7.67 -2.62
C LEU A 18 -1.93 7.18 -4.07
N VAL A 19 -3.11 7.16 -4.71
CA VAL A 19 -3.12 7.07 -6.18
C VAL A 19 -3.84 8.20 -6.93
N ALA A 20 -5.05 8.62 -6.57
CA ALA A 20 -5.87 9.40 -7.51
C ALA A 20 -5.68 10.94 -7.65
N SER A 21 -4.58 11.60 -7.23
CA SER A 21 -4.52 13.08 -7.38
C SER A 21 -3.24 13.71 -7.96
N ALA A 22 -2.29 12.93 -8.48
CA ALA A 22 -1.07 13.50 -9.07
C ALA A 22 -1.17 13.75 -10.59
N CYS A 23 -2.12 13.15 -11.29
CA CYS A 23 -2.33 13.38 -12.73
C CYS A 23 -3.44 14.43 -12.92
N ALA A 24 -3.07 15.71 -12.88
CA ALA A 24 -3.98 16.83 -13.16
C ALA A 24 -4.30 16.99 -14.68
N GLY A 25 -4.52 15.88 -15.40
CA GLY A 25 -4.74 15.88 -16.85
C GLY A 25 -5.43 14.62 -17.36
N ASN A 26 -5.86 14.65 -18.62
CA ASN A 26 -6.73 13.67 -19.31
C ASN A 26 -6.11 12.26 -19.53
N ASN A 27 -5.13 11.85 -18.72
CA ASN A 27 -4.28 10.66 -18.87
C ASN A 27 -4.24 9.81 -17.57
N ASP A 28 -5.28 9.87 -16.73
CA ASP A 28 -5.41 8.92 -15.63
C ASP A 28 -5.53 7.50 -16.22
N PRO A 29 -4.69 6.55 -15.77
CA PRO A 29 -4.82 5.18 -16.24
C PRO A 29 -6.14 4.61 -15.73
N SER A 30 -6.77 3.77 -16.54
CA SER A 30 -7.99 3.02 -16.20
C SER A 30 -7.75 1.51 -16.12
N THR A 31 -6.52 1.08 -16.45
CA THR A 31 -6.09 -0.32 -16.42
C THR A 31 -4.63 -0.42 -15.93
N TRP A 32 -4.24 -1.63 -15.49
CA TRP A 32 -2.84 -1.89 -15.13
C TRP A 32 -1.90 -1.66 -16.30
N GLU A 33 -2.28 -2.06 -17.52
CA GLU A 33 -1.45 -1.87 -18.73
C GLU A 33 -1.20 -0.39 -19.01
N GLU A 34 -2.22 0.47 -18.88
CA GLU A 34 -2.06 1.93 -19.00
C GLU A 34 -1.20 2.52 -17.88
N ALA A 35 -1.34 2.01 -16.65
CA ALA A 35 -0.55 2.49 -15.51
C ALA A 35 0.94 2.10 -15.64
N GLU A 36 1.22 0.88 -16.08
CA GLU A 36 2.57 0.36 -16.31
C GLU A 36 3.27 1.01 -17.51
N ALA A 37 2.50 1.40 -18.54
CA ALA A 37 3.02 2.06 -19.73
C ALA A 37 3.49 3.51 -19.47
N GLN A 38 3.12 4.10 -18.33
CA GLN A 38 3.56 5.43 -17.95
C GLN A 38 5.03 5.41 -17.51
N ASP A 39 5.78 6.42 -17.96
CA ASP A 39 7.19 6.56 -17.60
C ASP A 39 7.38 6.57 -16.07
N GLY A 40 8.21 5.66 -15.58
CA GLY A 40 8.47 5.48 -14.14
C GLY A 40 7.38 4.74 -13.34
N PHE A 41 6.29 4.27 -13.96
CA PHE A 41 5.15 3.60 -13.32
C PHE A 41 4.66 4.33 -12.05
N PRO A 42 4.07 5.54 -12.20
CA PRO A 42 3.79 6.43 -11.08
C PRO A 42 2.90 5.85 -9.99
N VAL A 43 1.94 4.98 -10.36
CA VAL A 43 1.05 4.31 -9.40
C VAL A 43 1.85 3.51 -8.38
N ARG A 44 2.87 2.77 -8.84
CA ARG A 44 3.73 1.98 -7.95
C ARG A 44 4.61 2.87 -7.08
N THR A 45 5.25 3.89 -7.66
CA THR A 45 6.17 4.76 -6.92
C THR A 45 5.42 5.55 -5.85
N ASN A 46 4.27 6.12 -6.20
CA ASN A 46 3.42 6.87 -5.26
C ASN A 46 2.94 5.99 -4.11
N PHE A 47 2.51 4.76 -4.40
CA PHE A 47 2.12 3.81 -3.35
C PHE A 47 3.28 3.52 -2.39
N ILE A 48 4.47 3.22 -2.92
CA ILE A 48 5.63 2.86 -2.09
C ILE A 48 6.06 4.04 -1.22
N ASP A 49 6.08 5.26 -1.78
CA ASP A 49 6.42 6.45 -1.03
C ASP A 49 5.38 6.75 0.06
N ALA A 50 4.08 6.63 -0.25
CA ALA A 50 2.99 6.72 0.76
C ALA A 50 3.22 5.81 1.94
N CYS A 51 3.45 4.55 1.61
CA CYS A 51 3.56 3.49 2.57
C CYS A 51 4.78 3.76 3.45
N ARG A 52 5.92 4.17 2.87
CA ARG A 52 7.12 4.53 3.65
C ARG A 52 6.89 5.74 4.54
N GLU A 53 6.22 6.78 4.06
CA GLU A 53 5.90 7.99 4.84
C GLU A 53 4.98 7.70 6.02
N ALA A 54 4.02 6.79 5.83
CA ALA A 54 3.14 6.33 6.90
C ALA A 54 3.85 5.43 7.92
N ASN A 55 4.93 4.76 7.53
CA ASN A 55 5.78 3.95 8.40
C ASN A 55 6.81 4.82 9.15
N THR A 56 6.37 5.92 9.76
CA THR A 56 7.23 6.84 10.55
C THR A 56 6.82 6.87 12.03
N GLY A 57 7.76 7.21 12.93
CA GLY A 57 7.52 7.30 14.38
C GLY A 57 8.37 6.34 15.23
N SER A 58 8.04 6.22 16.51
CA SER A 58 8.85 5.52 17.53
C SER A 58 8.92 4.00 17.34
N ASP A 59 7.95 3.43 16.63
CA ASP A 59 7.84 2.01 16.29
C ASP A 59 7.98 1.78 14.77
N ALA A 60 8.55 2.75 14.04
CA ALA A 60 8.75 2.67 12.59
C ALA A 60 9.65 1.50 12.20
N LEU A 61 9.35 0.93 11.03
CA LEU A 61 10.29 0.05 10.34
C LEU A 61 11.52 0.87 9.94
N ASP A 62 12.70 0.25 9.93
CA ASP A 62 13.86 0.89 9.30
C ASP A 62 13.61 1.01 7.79
N ASP A 63 14.33 1.92 7.13
CA ASP A 63 14.08 2.28 5.73
C ASP A 63 14.15 1.07 4.77
N ALA A 64 15.07 0.13 5.01
CA ALA A 64 15.20 -1.06 4.19
C ALA A 64 14.01 -2.02 4.40
N THR A 65 13.62 -2.25 5.66
CA THR A 65 12.43 -3.07 5.99
C THR A 65 11.14 -2.43 5.48
N ALA A 66 10.98 -1.11 5.62
CA ALA A 66 9.83 -0.37 5.09
C ALA A 66 9.75 -0.49 3.56
N THR A 67 10.87 -0.32 2.87
CA THR A 67 10.94 -0.47 1.40
C THR A 67 10.56 -1.88 0.96
N ALA A 68 11.07 -2.91 1.63
CA ALA A 68 10.74 -4.30 1.35
C ALA A 68 9.25 -4.61 1.59
N TYR A 69 8.72 -4.16 2.74
CA TYR A 69 7.31 -4.31 3.10
C TYR A 69 6.39 -3.64 2.07
N CYS A 70 6.63 -2.36 1.76
CA CYS A 70 5.80 -1.59 0.83
C CYS A 70 5.86 -2.14 -0.60
N GLY A 71 7.03 -2.60 -1.04
CA GLY A 71 7.16 -3.27 -2.34
C GLY A 71 6.37 -4.57 -2.42
N CYS A 72 6.41 -5.40 -1.37
CA CYS A 72 5.60 -6.62 -1.29
C CYS A 72 4.10 -6.30 -1.26
N ALA A 73 3.68 -5.33 -0.44
CA ALA A 73 2.29 -4.93 -0.31
C ALA A 73 1.70 -4.48 -1.64
N PHE A 74 2.43 -3.63 -2.39
CA PHE A 74 2.03 -3.24 -3.74
C PHE A 74 1.90 -4.45 -4.67
N GLY A 75 2.90 -5.35 -4.68
CA GLY A 75 2.87 -6.54 -5.52
C GLY A 75 1.64 -7.42 -5.25
N LYS A 76 1.27 -7.63 -3.98
CA LYS A 76 0.06 -8.39 -3.62
C LYS A 76 -1.21 -7.73 -4.14
N LEU A 77 -1.34 -6.41 -4.01
CA LEU A 77 -2.49 -5.68 -4.53
C LEU A 77 -2.55 -5.77 -6.06
N HIS A 78 -1.43 -5.50 -6.73
CA HIS A 78 -1.30 -5.56 -8.18
C HIS A 78 -1.67 -6.93 -8.75
N ASP A 79 -1.17 -8.01 -8.13
CA ASP A 79 -1.32 -9.37 -8.64
C ASP A 79 -2.71 -9.97 -8.38
N ASN A 80 -3.44 -9.46 -7.38
CA ASN A 80 -4.73 -10.03 -6.95
C ASN A 80 -5.94 -9.15 -7.24
N LEU A 81 -5.76 -7.86 -7.50
CA LEU A 81 -6.85 -6.93 -7.77
C LEU A 81 -6.86 -6.49 -9.23
N SER A 82 -8.06 -6.30 -9.78
CA SER A 82 -8.19 -5.48 -10.98
C SER A 82 -7.79 -4.05 -10.68
N PHE A 83 -7.42 -3.27 -11.70
CA PHE A 83 -7.10 -1.86 -11.52
C PHE A 83 -8.26 -1.09 -10.87
N ALA A 84 -9.50 -1.37 -11.31
CA ALA A 84 -10.70 -0.77 -10.73
C ALA A 84 -10.92 -1.15 -9.25
N ASP A 85 -10.65 -2.40 -8.87
CA ASP A 85 -10.75 -2.83 -7.47
C ASP A 85 -9.65 -2.21 -6.60
N PHE A 86 -8.46 -2.01 -7.17
CA PHE A 86 -7.36 -1.30 -6.53
C PHE A 86 -7.69 0.18 -6.29
N GLU A 87 -8.22 0.88 -7.30
CA GLU A 87 -8.68 2.27 -7.14
C GLU A 87 -9.78 2.38 -6.10
N LYS A 88 -10.76 1.46 -6.14
CA LYS A 88 -11.82 1.40 -5.15
C LYS A 88 -11.26 1.21 -3.73
N LEU A 89 -10.29 0.31 -3.56
CA LEU A 89 -9.64 0.08 -2.28
C LEU A 89 -8.89 1.34 -1.80
N ASP A 90 -8.14 2.01 -2.67
CA ASP A 90 -7.42 3.27 -2.36
C ASP A 90 -8.40 4.37 -1.92
N ASP A 91 -9.54 4.51 -2.60
CA ASP A 91 -10.59 5.47 -2.25
C ASP A 91 -11.30 5.12 -0.92
N ASP A 92 -11.63 3.84 -0.71
CA ASP A 92 -12.26 3.38 0.53
C ASP A 92 -11.32 3.60 1.73
N LEU A 93 -10.02 3.33 1.58
CA LEU A 93 -9.00 3.55 2.62
C LEU A 93 -8.68 5.03 2.86
N ARG A 94 -8.76 5.89 1.84
CA ARG A 94 -8.70 7.35 2.05
C ARG A 94 -9.83 7.86 2.91
N ALA A 95 -11.04 7.36 2.67
CA ALA A 95 -12.21 7.76 3.43
C ALA A 95 -12.18 7.17 4.85
N ASN A 96 -11.77 5.90 4.97
CA ASN A 96 -11.79 5.13 6.20
C ASN A 96 -10.51 4.28 6.35
N PRO A 97 -9.38 4.88 6.78
CA PRO A 97 -8.07 4.23 6.73
C PRO A 97 -7.91 3.02 7.67
N THR A 98 -8.85 2.82 8.59
CA THR A 98 -8.88 1.66 9.48
C THR A 98 -9.73 0.51 8.95
N GLU A 99 -10.51 0.72 7.89
CA GLU A 99 -11.45 -0.26 7.34
C GLU A 99 -10.82 -1.12 6.24
N VAL A 100 -9.70 -1.75 6.57
CA VAL A 100 -8.95 -2.57 5.61
C VAL A 100 -9.60 -3.94 5.50
N PRO A 101 -9.97 -4.40 4.29
CA PRO A 101 -10.54 -5.74 4.10
C PRO A 101 -9.65 -6.84 4.70
N ASP A 102 -10.26 -7.88 5.28
CA ASP A 102 -9.52 -8.94 5.98
C ASP A 102 -8.53 -9.68 5.07
N GLU A 103 -8.87 -9.83 3.79
CA GLU A 103 -7.99 -10.43 2.79
C GLU A 103 -6.75 -9.55 2.51
N VAL A 104 -6.94 -8.25 2.27
CA VAL A 104 -5.85 -7.29 2.10
C VAL A 104 -4.96 -7.23 3.33
N ARG A 105 -5.57 -7.28 4.51
CA ARG A 105 -4.84 -7.33 5.80
C ARG A 105 -3.97 -8.57 5.90
N THR A 106 -4.48 -9.72 5.46
CA THR A 106 -3.71 -10.97 5.43
C THR A 106 -2.49 -10.82 4.52
N TRP A 107 -2.63 -10.23 3.33
CA TRP A 107 -1.49 -9.96 2.45
C TRP A 107 -0.44 -9.04 3.08
N PHE A 108 -0.88 -7.98 3.77
CA PHE A 108 0.03 -7.08 4.46
C PHE A 108 0.74 -7.74 5.64
N GLU A 109 0.05 -8.60 6.39
CA GLU A 109 0.66 -9.41 7.46
C GLU A 109 1.74 -10.36 6.91
N GLU A 110 1.49 -11.01 5.78
CA GLU A 110 2.48 -11.84 5.08
C GLU A 110 3.69 -11.02 4.64
N CYS A 111 3.48 -9.85 4.04
CA CYS A 111 4.55 -8.97 3.61
C CYS A 111 5.40 -8.45 4.77
N LEU A 112 4.77 -8.16 5.91
CA LEU A 112 5.50 -7.73 7.11
C LEU A 112 6.35 -8.86 7.68
N ALA A 113 5.81 -10.08 7.74
CA ALA A 113 6.56 -11.26 8.17
C ALA A 113 7.78 -11.49 7.24
N GLN A 114 7.57 -11.41 5.93
CA GLN A 114 8.65 -11.52 4.95
C GLN A 114 9.71 -10.44 5.12
N ALA A 115 9.31 -9.17 5.25
CA ALA A 115 10.24 -8.04 5.36
C ALA A 115 11.08 -8.10 6.65
N THR A 116 10.51 -8.66 7.73
CA THR A 116 11.18 -8.76 9.04
C THR A 116 11.93 -10.07 9.27
N GLY A 117 11.85 -11.02 8.31
CA GLY A 117 12.45 -12.36 8.44
C GLY A 117 11.83 -13.19 9.57
N ALA A 118 10.55 -12.97 9.86
CA ALA A 118 9.80 -13.57 10.97
C ALA A 118 9.01 -14.83 10.58
#